data_AF-A0A519K1N3-F1
#
_entry.id   AF-A0A519K1N3-F1
#
_cell.length_a   1.000
_cell.length_b   1.000
_cell.length_c   1.000
_cell.angle_alpha   90.00
_cell.angle_beta   90.00
_cell.angle_gamma   90.00
#
_symmetry.space_group_name_H-M   'P 1'
#
loop_
_entity.id
_entity.type
_entity.pdbx_description
1 polymer ?
#
loop_
_entity_poly.entity_id
_entity_poly.type
_entity_poly.pdbx_seq_one_letter_code
_entity_poly.pdbx_strand_id
1 'polypeptide(L)'
;VLSVVAYFKVNYKGKLKMNVLMIIFAALFMGVWTYSSLQTGGLIDKRYANQDAAGRVKKSRFTGREKILASEIDYFLDNPVFGIGVAKGMELRKEATGETVLSHNEITRTLAEHGSLGIMALLILFATPLILYLDNRDHIYLLCFVIFWLLTINHAAMRIAAPAFIYSLSVLKIVKIRDEVTALHRK
;
A
#
# COMPACT_ATOMS: atom_id res chain seq x y z
N VAL A 1 3.43 -11.39 3.31
CA VAL A 1 4.80 -11.06 2.85
C VAL A 1 5.84 -11.71 3.74
N LEU A 2 5.96 -11.32 5.02
CA LEU A 2 6.95 -11.90 5.95
C LEU A 2 6.85 -13.43 6.07
N SER A 3 5.64 -13.98 6.25
CA SER A 3 5.45 -15.43 6.36
C SER A 3 5.91 -16.17 5.11
N VAL A 4 5.78 -15.56 3.93
CA VAL A 4 6.26 -16.15 2.66
C VAL A 4 7.78 -16.12 2.61
N VAL A 5 8.40 -14.98 2.92
CA VAL A 5 9.87 -14.83 2.96
C VAL A 5 10.49 -15.78 3.98
N ALA A 6 9.91 -15.89 5.17
CA ALA A 6 10.36 -16.79 6.22
C ALA A 6 10.21 -18.27 5.80
N TYR A 7 9.15 -18.64 5.09
CA TYR A 7 8.95 -20.01 4.62
C TYR A 7 10.12 -20.52 3.77
N PHE A 8 10.71 -19.67 2.95
CA PHE A 8 11.87 -20.03 2.12
C PHE A 8 13.20 -20.11 2.89
N LYS A 9 13.31 -19.45 4.06
CA LYS A 9 14.54 -19.40 4.86
C LYS A 9 14.59 -20.43 6.00
N VAL A 10 13.49 -21.11 6.31
CA VAL A 10 13.35 -21.95 7.50
C VAL A 10 13.51 -23.45 7.19
N ASN A 11 14.11 -24.18 8.14
CA ASN A 11 14.31 -25.64 8.08
C ASN A 11 12.99 -26.42 8.09
N TYR A 12 13.02 -27.71 7.73
CA TYR A 12 11.84 -28.59 7.64
C TYR A 12 10.92 -28.54 8.87
N LYS A 13 11.48 -28.65 10.08
CA LYS A 13 10.70 -28.57 11.34
C LYS A 13 9.96 -27.24 11.51
N GLY A 14 10.56 -26.14 11.05
CA GLY A 14 9.93 -24.82 11.13
C GLY A 14 8.88 -24.61 10.04
N LYS A 15 9.08 -25.15 8.83
CA LYS A 15 8.05 -25.18 7.78
C LYS A 15 6.79 -25.91 8.26
N LEU A 16 6.94 -27.03 8.96
CA LEU A 16 5.82 -27.76 9.55
C LEU A 16 5.03 -26.90 10.55
N LYS A 17 5.72 -26.22 11.48
CA LYS A 17 5.08 -25.29 12.43
C LYS A 17 4.35 -24.16 11.71
N MET A 18 4.96 -23.58 10.68
CA MET A 18 4.34 -22.52 9.87
C MET A 18 3.09 -23.02 9.13
N ASN A 19 3.11 -24.23 8.57
CA ASN A 19 1.94 -24.82 7.92
C ASN A 19 0.78 -25.00 8.91
N VAL A 20 1.05 -25.53 10.09
CA VAL A 20 0.04 -25.67 11.15
C VAL A 20 -0.55 -24.31 11.51
N LEU A 21 0.30 -23.30 11.70
CA LEU A 21 -0.16 -21.94 12.01
C LEU A 21 -1.02 -21.35 10.87
N MET A 22 -0.63 -21.55 9.61
CA MET A 22 -1.40 -21.09 8.45
C MET A 22 -2.77 -21.78 8.37
N ILE A 23 -2.85 -23.08 8.66
CA ILE A 23 -4.12 -23.81 8.72
C ILE A 23 -5.01 -23.26 9.83
N ILE A 24 -4.46 -23.02 11.02
CA ILE A 24 -5.21 -22.44 12.15
C ILE A 24 -5.75 -21.05 11.78
N PHE A 25 -4.92 -20.17 11.21
CA PHE A 25 -5.37 -18.85 10.76
C PHE A 25 -6.44 -18.93 9.66
N ALA A 26 -6.31 -19.85 8.71
CA ALA A 26 -7.31 -20.06 7.67
C ALA A 26 -8.65 -20.54 8.27
N ALA A 27 -8.61 -21.47 9.24
CA ALA A 27 -9.79 -21.95 9.93
C ALA A 27 -10.47 -20.83 10.74
N LEU A 28 -9.69 -20.02 11.46
CA LEU A 28 -10.22 -18.85 12.18
C LEU A 28 -10.83 -17.83 11.22
N PHE A 29 -10.17 -17.54 10.10
CA PHE A 29 -10.69 -16.62 9.08
C PHE A 29 -12.02 -17.12 8.50
N MET A 30 -12.11 -18.41 8.15
CA MET A 30 -13.36 -19.02 7.69
C MET A 30 -14.46 -18.97 8.76
N GLY A 31 -14.10 -19.17 10.03
CA GLY A 31 -15.02 -19.05 11.16
C GLY A 31 -15.58 -17.63 11.28
N VAL A 32 -14.71 -16.62 11.27
CA VAL A 32 -15.10 -15.20 11.33
C VAL A 32 -15.93 -14.81 10.11
N TRP A 33 -15.54 -15.25 8.91
CA TRP A 33 -16.30 -14.97 7.69
C TRP A 33 -17.69 -15.57 7.73
N THR A 34 -17.79 -16.86 8.06
CA THR A 34 -19.08 -17.57 8.18
C THR A 34 -19.96 -16.92 9.24
N TYR A 35 -19.41 -16.61 10.42
CA TYR A 35 -20.13 -15.92 11.47
C TYR A 35 -20.64 -14.56 11.00
N SER A 36 -19.80 -13.78 10.32
CA SER A 36 -20.18 -12.46 9.79
C SER A 36 -21.22 -12.57 8.67
N SER A 37 -21.15 -13.60 7.82
CA SER A 37 -22.14 -13.84 6.76
C SER A 37 -23.50 -14.18 7.36
N LEU A 38 -23.55 -15.09 8.33
CA LEU A 38 -24.78 -15.43 9.04
C LEU A 38 -25.38 -14.22 9.74
N GLN A 39 -24.56 -13.45 10.46
CA GLN A 39 -25.02 -12.26 11.20
C GLN A 39 -25.52 -11.14 10.29
N THR A 40 -25.02 -11.07 9.05
CA THR A 40 -25.43 -10.07 8.05
C THR A 40 -26.47 -10.60 7.07
N GLY A 41 -26.98 -11.82 7.24
CA GLY A 41 -27.92 -12.44 6.29
C GLY A 41 -27.35 -12.59 4.87
N GLY A 42 -26.03 -12.77 4.74
CA GLY A 42 -25.33 -12.87 3.45
C GLY A 42 -25.05 -11.53 2.76
N LEU A 43 -25.35 -10.38 3.39
CA LEU A 43 -25.04 -9.06 2.81
C LEU A 43 -23.53 -8.82 2.67
N ILE A 44 -22.71 -9.39 3.55
CA ILE A 44 -21.25 -9.31 3.42
C ILE A 44 -20.76 -10.02 2.16
N ASP A 45 -21.32 -11.18 1.83
CA ASP A 45 -20.95 -11.94 0.63
C ASP A 45 -21.31 -11.16 -0.63
N LYS A 46 -22.52 -10.58 -0.66
CA LYS A 46 -22.95 -9.68 -1.74
C LYS A 46 -22.02 -8.47 -1.87
N ARG A 47 -21.60 -7.87 -0.75
CA ARG A 47 -20.68 -6.72 -0.75
C ARG A 47 -19.34 -7.07 -1.39
N TYR A 48 -18.73 -8.20 -1.02
CA TYR A 48 -17.45 -8.64 -1.59
C TYR A 48 -17.58 -9.22 -3.00
N ALA A 49 -18.77 -9.68 -3.40
CA ALA A 49 -19.11 -10.04 -4.78
C ALA A 49 -19.45 -8.83 -5.68
N ASN A 50 -19.32 -7.60 -5.18
CA ASN A 50 -19.72 -6.36 -5.87
C ASN A 50 -21.20 -6.33 -6.32
N GLN A 51 -22.07 -6.92 -5.51
CA GLN A 51 -23.52 -6.94 -5.71
C GLN A 51 -24.22 -5.93 -4.80
N ASP A 52 -25.40 -5.47 -5.21
CA ASP A 52 -26.32 -4.75 -4.33
C ASP A 52 -27.08 -5.72 -3.40
N ALA A 53 -27.92 -5.19 -2.50
CA ALA A 53 -28.70 -6.02 -1.58
C ALA A 53 -29.65 -6.99 -2.31
N ALA A 54 -30.07 -6.66 -3.54
CA ALA A 54 -30.91 -7.48 -4.40
C ALA A 54 -30.12 -8.50 -5.25
N GLY A 55 -28.78 -8.54 -5.14
CA GLY A 55 -27.93 -9.48 -5.88
C GLY A 55 -27.53 -9.00 -7.27
N ARG A 56 -27.85 -7.76 -7.66
CA ARG A 56 -27.47 -7.19 -8.96
C ARG A 56 -26.01 -6.76 -8.93
N VAL A 57 -25.24 -7.18 -9.93
CA VAL A 57 -23.82 -6.79 -10.06
C VAL A 57 -23.72 -5.31 -10.40
N LYS A 58 -22.96 -4.55 -9.60
CA LYS A 58 -22.74 -3.13 -9.84
C LYS A 58 -21.80 -2.93 -11.03
N LYS A 59 -22.12 -1.96 -11.89
CA LYS A 59 -21.29 -1.60 -13.06
C LYS A 59 -19.90 -1.10 -12.67
N SER A 60 -19.79 -0.38 -11.55
CA SER A 60 -18.51 0.10 -11.01
C SER A 60 -18.06 -0.77 -9.84
N ARG A 61 -16.77 -1.14 -9.84
CA ARG A 61 -16.10 -1.83 -8.71
C ARG A 61 -15.36 -0.86 -7.78
N PHE A 62 -15.04 0.33 -8.26
CA PHE A 62 -14.22 1.32 -7.56
C PHE A 62 -15.03 2.50 -7.01
N THR A 63 -16.35 2.35 -6.92
CA THR A 63 -17.25 3.32 -6.27
C THR A 63 -17.13 4.74 -6.85
N GLY A 64 -16.87 4.87 -8.16
CA GLY A 64 -16.73 6.17 -8.83
C GLY A 64 -15.31 6.76 -8.81
N ARG A 65 -14.35 6.13 -8.13
CA ARG A 65 -12.93 6.57 -8.10
C ARG A 65 -12.28 6.53 -9.48
N GLU A 66 -12.79 5.70 -10.38
CA GLU A 66 -12.38 5.61 -11.77
C GLU A 66 -12.51 6.95 -12.52
N LYS A 67 -13.56 7.73 -12.23
CA LYS A 67 -13.77 9.03 -12.88
C LYS A 67 -12.77 10.07 -12.39
N ILE A 68 -12.49 10.05 -11.08
CA ILE A 68 -11.49 10.96 -10.46
C ILE A 68 -10.11 10.65 -11.03
N LEU A 69 -9.74 9.36 -11.07
CA LEU A 69 -8.48 8.91 -11.61
C LEU A 69 -8.33 9.26 -13.10
N ALA A 70 -9.39 9.09 -13.90
CA ALA A 70 -9.39 9.50 -15.31
C ALA A 70 -9.13 11.01 -15.45
N SER A 71 -9.86 11.85 -14.70
CA SER A 71 -9.65 13.30 -14.76
C SER A 71 -8.24 13.73 -14.36
N GLU A 72 -7.61 13.04 -13.41
CA GLU A 72 -6.24 13.33 -12.98
C GLU A 72 -5.21 12.94 -14.05
N ILE A 73 -5.46 11.84 -14.75
CA ILE A 73 -4.63 11.46 -15.91
C ILE A 73 -4.81 12.48 -17.04
N ASP A 74 -6.03 12.93 -17.32
CA ASP A 74 -6.29 13.94 -18.35
C ASP A 74 -5.55 15.25 -18.02
N TYR A 75 -5.62 15.72 -16.77
CA TYR A 75 -4.87 16.90 -16.32
C TYR A 75 -3.35 16.76 -16.49
N PHE A 76 -2.81 15.57 -16.25
CA PHE A 76 -1.40 15.29 -16.50
C PHE A 76 -1.07 15.32 -17.99
N LEU A 77 -1.90 14.71 -18.83
CA LEU A 77 -1.68 14.68 -20.29
C LEU A 77 -1.77 16.07 -20.92
N ASP A 78 -2.66 16.93 -20.40
CA ASP A 78 -2.80 18.31 -20.83
C ASP A 78 -1.63 19.19 -20.36
N ASN A 79 -1.05 18.90 -19.18
CA ASN A 79 0.02 19.69 -18.55
C ASN A 79 1.21 18.82 -18.10
N PRO A 80 1.91 18.13 -19.02
CA PRO A 80 2.86 17.08 -18.65
C PRO A 80 4.15 17.61 -18.02
N VAL A 81 4.53 18.87 -18.29
CA VAL A 81 5.80 19.42 -17.81
C VAL A 81 5.67 19.90 -16.37
N PHE A 82 4.82 20.90 -16.12
CA PHE A 82 4.69 21.55 -14.82
C PHE A 82 3.49 21.08 -13.99
N GLY A 83 2.56 20.32 -14.58
CA GLY A 83 1.28 19.98 -13.97
C GLY A 83 0.33 21.17 -13.90
N ILE A 84 -0.84 20.93 -13.32
CA ILE A 84 -1.90 21.95 -13.15
C ILE A 84 -1.71 22.82 -11.90
N GLY A 85 -0.71 22.52 -11.05
CA GLY A 85 -0.47 23.21 -9.79
C GLY A 85 -1.16 22.55 -8.60
N VAL A 86 -0.59 22.77 -7.41
CA VAL A 86 -1.00 22.13 -6.14
C VAL A 86 -2.44 22.49 -5.79
N ALA A 87 -3.23 21.50 -5.38
CA ALA A 87 -4.65 21.62 -5.03
C ALA A 87 -5.61 22.08 -6.14
N LYS A 88 -5.10 22.44 -7.33
CA LYS A 88 -5.91 22.94 -8.46
C LYS A 88 -6.84 21.88 -9.04
N GLY A 89 -6.48 20.61 -8.91
CA GLY A 89 -7.32 19.50 -9.38
C GLY A 89 -8.69 19.44 -8.70
N MET A 90 -8.80 19.86 -7.43
CA MET A 90 -10.08 19.93 -6.73
C MET A 90 -10.92 21.12 -7.20
N GLU A 91 -10.28 22.26 -7.45
CA GLU A 91 -10.91 23.48 -7.95
C GLU A 91 -11.52 23.28 -9.33
N LEU A 92 -10.73 22.75 -10.28
CA LEU A 92 -11.20 22.45 -11.65
C LEU A 92 -12.37 21.46 -11.66
N ARG A 93 -12.35 20.46 -10.78
CA ARG A 93 -13.46 19.51 -10.64
C ARG A 93 -14.71 20.19 -10.06
N LYS A 94 -14.54 21.04 -9.06
CA LYS A 94 -15.67 21.82 -8.48
C LYS A 94 -16.30 22.74 -9.52
N GLU A 95 -15.50 23.37 -10.38
CA GLU A 95 -16.01 24.19 -11.49
C GLU A 95 -16.77 23.36 -12.53
N ALA A 96 -16.25 22.17 -12.87
CA ALA A 96 -16.86 21.32 -13.89
C ALA A 96 -18.13 20.58 -13.42
N THR A 97 -18.16 20.10 -12.17
CA THR A 97 -19.26 19.24 -11.67
C THR A 97 -20.14 19.93 -10.63
N GLY A 98 -19.76 21.09 -10.12
CA GLY A 98 -20.42 21.78 -9.01
C GLY A 98 -20.19 21.14 -7.63
N GLU A 99 -19.51 20.00 -7.57
CA GLU A 99 -19.28 19.24 -6.33
C GLU A 99 -17.81 19.24 -5.92
N THR A 100 -17.54 19.38 -4.62
CA THR A 100 -16.17 19.31 -4.09
C THR A 100 -15.75 17.86 -3.91
N VAL A 101 -15.17 17.27 -4.95
CA VAL A 101 -14.63 15.92 -4.92
C VAL A 101 -13.12 15.98 -4.69
N LEU A 102 -12.62 15.26 -3.69
CA LEU A 102 -11.17 15.16 -3.42
C LEU A 102 -10.59 13.90 -4.06
N SER A 103 -9.31 14.00 -4.45
CA SER A 103 -8.56 12.82 -4.85
C SER A 103 -8.46 11.84 -3.68
N HIS A 104 -8.55 10.55 -4.00
CA HIS A 104 -8.33 9.47 -3.04
C HIS A 104 -7.02 8.72 -3.32
N ASN A 105 -6.24 9.14 -4.32
CA ASN A 105 -4.99 8.52 -4.70
C ASN A 105 -3.88 9.56 -4.82
N GLU A 106 -2.88 9.43 -3.95
CA GLU A 106 -1.74 10.34 -3.88
C GLU A 106 -0.84 10.27 -5.12
N ILE A 107 -0.77 9.11 -5.78
CA ILE A 107 0.08 8.89 -6.94
C ILE A 107 -0.45 9.71 -8.13
N THR A 108 -1.72 9.55 -8.44
CA THR A 108 -2.36 10.23 -9.58
C THR A 108 -2.54 11.72 -9.31
N ARG A 109 -2.80 12.11 -8.05
CA ARG A 109 -2.78 13.52 -7.63
C ARG A 109 -1.40 14.16 -7.83
N THR A 110 -0.33 13.53 -7.35
CA THR A 110 1.04 14.05 -7.49
C THR A 110 1.42 14.19 -8.96
N LEU A 111 0.99 13.23 -9.79
CA LEU A 111 1.22 13.27 -11.23
C LEU A 111 0.48 14.44 -11.90
N ALA A 112 -0.81 14.62 -11.61
CA ALA A 112 -1.61 15.72 -12.16
C ALA A 112 -1.08 17.10 -11.73
N GLU A 113 -0.79 17.27 -10.43
CA GLU A 113 -0.43 18.57 -9.85
C GLU A 113 0.99 19.02 -10.22
N HIS A 114 1.93 18.09 -10.39
CA HIS A 114 3.36 18.40 -10.60
C HIS A 114 3.94 17.94 -11.95
N GLY A 115 3.17 17.24 -12.79
CA GLY A 115 3.63 16.80 -14.11
C GLY A 115 4.88 15.91 -14.03
N SER A 116 5.88 16.25 -14.84
CA SER A 116 7.16 15.54 -14.94
C SER A 116 7.97 15.56 -13.64
N LEU A 117 7.88 16.64 -12.85
CA LEU A 117 8.49 16.71 -11.52
C LEU A 117 7.82 15.73 -10.55
N GLY A 118 6.50 15.52 -10.70
CA GLY A 118 5.76 14.51 -9.97
C GLY A 118 6.24 13.09 -10.29
N ILE A 119 6.52 12.78 -11.56
CA ILE A 119 7.13 11.51 -11.96
C ILE A 119 8.48 11.31 -11.29
N MET A 120 9.34 12.33 -11.33
CA MET A 120 10.66 12.26 -10.69
C MET A 120 10.56 12.02 -9.18
N ALA A 121 9.64 12.71 -8.50
CA ALA A 121 9.37 12.51 -7.08
C ALA A 121 8.90 11.08 -6.78
N LEU A 122 7.96 10.54 -7.57
CA LEU A 122 7.49 9.16 -7.44
C LEU A 122 8.61 8.16 -7.71
N LEU A 123 9.46 8.40 -8.71
CA LEU A 123 10.61 7.54 -8.99
C LEU A 123 11.57 7.48 -7.81
N ILE A 124 11.90 8.61 -7.19
CA ILE A 124 12.73 8.65 -5.98
C ILE A 124 12.04 7.87 -4.85
N LEU A 125 10.75 8.12 -4.64
CA LEU A 125 9.96 7.50 -3.57
C LEU A 125 9.89 5.97 -3.71
N PHE A 126 9.73 5.46 -4.93
CA PHE A 126 9.74 4.02 -5.18
C PHE A 126 11.14 3.43 -5.21
N ALA A 127 12.12 4.08 -5.85
CA ALA A 127 13.45 3.52 -6.03
C ALA A 127 14.25 3.45 -4.72
N THR A 128 14.13 4.45 -3.84
CA THR A 128 14.93 4.55 -2.60
C THR A 128 14.87 3.29 -1.73
N PRO A 129 13.69 2.77 -1.32
CA PRO A 129 13.62 1.57 -0.51
C PRO A 129 14.10 0.31 -1.25
N LEU A 130 13.93 0.23 -2.58
CA LEU A 130 14.44 -0.89 -3.37
C LEU A 130 15.98 -0.89 -3.44
N ILE A 131 16.60 0.27 -3.63
CA ILE A 131 18.07 0.41 -3.67
C ILE A 131 18.65 0.06 -2.29
N LEU A 132 18.06 0.57 -1.21
CA LEU A 132 18.50 0.26 0.15
C LEU A 132 18.33 -1.21 0.52
N TYR A 133 17.33 -1.90 -0.05
CA TYR A 133 17.16 -3.34 0.13
C TYR A 133 18.30 -4.15 -0.53
N LEU A 134 18.87 -3.66 -1.63
CA LEU A 134 20.01 -4.31 -2.29
C LEU A 134 21.30 -4.17 -1.46
N ASP A 135 21.51 -3.01 -0.85
CA ASP A 135 22.65 -2.74 0.05
C ASP A 135 22.51 -3.50 1.38
N ASN A 136 21.31 -3.49 1.99
CA ASN A 136 21.08 -4.03 3.32
C ASN A 136 20.02 -5.14 3.35
N ARG A 137 20.47 -6.38 3.12
CA ARG A 137 19.63 -7.59 3.18
C ARG A 137 19.18 -7.98 4.59
N ASP A 138 19.73 -7.36 5.63
CA ASP A 138 19.38 -7.64 7.03
C ASP A 138 18.03 -7.02 7.44
N HIS A 139 17.52 -6.03 6.69
CA HIS A 139 16.20 -5.47 6.93
C HIS A 139 15.09 -6.37 6.34
N ILE A 140 14.72 -7.40 7.10
CA ILE A 140 13.70 -8.39 6.70
C ILE A 140 12.30 -7.76 6.59
N TYR A 141 12.02 -6.68 7.34
CA TYR A 141 10.71 -6.04 7.37
C TYR A 141 10.49 -5.01 6.26
N LEU A 142 11.53 -4.63 5.51
CA LEU A 142 11.50 -3.57 4.51
C LEU A 142 10.36 -3.78 3.52
N LEU A 143 10.30 -4.97 2.92
CA LEU A 143 9.27 -5.31 1.93
C LEU A 143 7.86 -5.28 2.53
N CYS A 144 7.71 -5.62 3.82
CA CYS A 144 6.41 -5.54 4.50
C CYS A 144 5.96 -4.10 4.67
N PHE A 145 6.87 -3.21 5.07
CA PHE A 145 6.59 -1.79 5.23
C PHE A 145 6.33 -1.09 3.90
N VAL A 146 7.09 -1.40 2.85
CA VAL A 146 6.85 -0.84 1.50
C VAL A 146 5.48 -1.26 0.97
N ILE A 147 5.12 -2.54 1.07
CA ILE A 147 3.80 -3.02 0.60
C ILE A 147 2.67 -2.40 1.42
N PHE A 148 2.83 -2.31 2.74
CA PHE A 148 1.84 -1.66 3.60
C PHE A 148 1.65 -0.19 3.24
N TRP A 149 2.75 0.54 3.07
CA TRP A 149 2.73 1.93 2.62
C TRP A 149 2.01 2.08 1.28
N LEU A 150 2.35 1.26 0.29
CA LEU A 150 1.74 1.29 -1.05
C LEU A 150 0.23 1.05 -1.02
N LEU A 151 -0.23 0.09 -0.20
CA LEU A 151 -1.66 -0.18 -0.03
C LEU A 151 -2.37 1.01 0.63
N THR A 152 -1.74 1.65 1.61
CA THR A 152 -2.36 2.74 2.37
C THR A 152 -2.53 3.99 1.52
N ILE A 153 -1.51 4.40 0.76
CA ILE A 153 -1.60 5.60 -0.11
C ILE A 153 -2.62 5.44 -1.24
N ASN A 154 -2.83 4.21 -1.74
CA ASN A 154 -3.81 3.93 -2.80
C ASN A 154 -5.24 3.85 -2.26
N HIS A 155 -5.44 3.35 -1.03
CA HIS A 155 -6.77 3.15 -0.48
C HIS A 155 -7.33 4.40 0.21
N ALA A 156 -6.48 5.10 0.99
CA ALA A 156 -6.88 6.16 1.91
C ALA A 156 -6.00 7.43 1.82
N ALA A 157 -5.18 7.54 0.78
CA ALA A 157 -4.27 8.68 0.57
C ALA A 157 -3.33 8.92 1.78
N MET A 158 -2.92 10.16 2.05
CA MET A 158 -2.12 10.53 3.24
C MET A 158 -2.94 11.12 4.40
N ARG A 159 -4.24 10.79 4.53
CA ARG A 159 -5.12 11.40 5.56
C ARG A 159 -4.66 11.23 7.01
N ILE A 160 -3.85 10.22 7.28
CA ILE A 160 -3.22 9.96 8.59
C ILE A 160 -1.70 9.90 8.39
N ALA A 161 -0.90 10.19 9.42
CA ALA A 161 0.57 10.14 9.34
C ALA A 161 1.15 8.73 9.16
N ALA A 162 0.31 7.68 9.26
CA ALA A 162 0.73 6.29 9.21
C ALA A 162 1.53 5.89 7.94
N PRO A 163 1.17 6.29 6.71
CA PRO A 163 1.95 5.95 5.53
C PRO A 163 3.36 6.53 5.61
N ALA A 164 3.51 7.80 6.00
CA ALA A 164 4.81 8.45 6.11
C ALA A 164 5.68 7.77 7.18
N PHE A 165 5.08 7.44 8.34
CA PHE A 165 5.78 6.73 9.41
C PHE A 165 6.26 5.34 8.97
N ILE A 166 5.37 4.53 8.37
CA ILE A 166 5.72 3.18 7.93
C ILE A 166 6.75 3.22 6.78
N TYR A 167 6.64 4.19 5.88
CA TYR A 167 7.63 4.38 4.82
C TYR A 167 9.01 4.71 5.41
N SER A 168 9.09 5.59 6.41
CA SER A 168 10.35 5.90 7.11
C SER A 168 11.01 4.65 7.70
N LEU A 169 10.23 3.78 8.35
CA LEU A 169 10.72 2.49 8.87
C LEU A 169 11.25 1.56 7.78
N SER A 170 10.77 1.68 6.53
CA SER A 170 11.28 0.90 5.40
C SER A 170 12.67 1.34 4.93
N VAL A 171 13.02 2.61 5.14
CA VAL A 171 14.29 3.23 4.69
C VAL A 171 15.38 3.13 5.78
N LEU A 172 15.02 2.75 7.00
CA LEU A 172 15.93 2.67 8.14
C LEU A 172 17.09 1.71 7.88
N LYS A 173 18.33 2.19 7.97
CA LYS A 173 19.53 1.34 7.84
C LYS A 173 19.84 0.67 9.18
N ILE A 174 19.67 -0.65 9.25
CA ILE A 174 20.07 -1.44 10.41
C ILE A 174 21.55 -1.78 10.27
N VAL A 175 22.38 -1.26 11.16
CA VAL A 175 23.81 -1.60 11.24
C VAL A 175 24.00 -2.52 12.43
N LYS A 176 24.49 -3.74 12.20
CA LYS A 176 24.97 -4.59 13.29
C LYS A 176 26.28 -4.00 13.78
N ILE A 177 26.24 -3.32 14.93
CA ILE A 177 27.47 -3.02 15.67
C ILE A 177 27.99 -4.37 16.15
N ARG A 178 29.02 -4.88 15.49
CA ARG A 178 29.78 -5.99 16.03
C ARG A 178 30.59 -5.37 17.15
N ASP A 179 30.20 -5.60 18.39
CA ASP A 179 31.09 -5.34 19.52
C ASP A 179 32.37 -6.15 19.23
N GLU A 180 33.41 -5.44 18.81
CA GLU A 180 34.76 -5.96 18.91
C GLU A 180 35.00 -6.17 20.40
N VAL A 181 34.66 -7.34 20.90
CA VAL A 181 35.31 -7.87 22.08
C VAL A 181 36.78 -7.99 21.65
N THR A 182 37.55 -6.95 21.94
CA THR A 182 39.00 -6.93 21.92
C THR A 182 39.48 -8.23 22.53
N ALA A 183 39.87 -9.18 21.68
CA ALA A 183 40.66 -10.31 22.09
C ALA A 183 42.01 -9.73 22.52
N LEU A 184 42.13 -9.38 23.81
CA LEU A 184 43.38 -9.02 24.43
C LEU A 184 44.33 -10.20 24.25
N HIS A 185 45.20 -10.08 23.25
CA HIS A 185 46.31 -10.99 23.04
C HIS A 185 47.27 -10.77 24.21
N ARG A 186 47.16 -11.60 25.24
CA ARG A 186 48.16 -11.66 26.32
C ARG A 186 49.44 -12.22 25.71
N LYS A 187 50.47 -11.37 25.60
CA LYS A 187 51.87 -11.81 25.46
C LYS A 187 52.39 -12.25 26.83
#